data_AF-A0AAV0M8T4-F1
#
_entry.id   AF-A0AAV0M8T4-F1
#
_cell.length_a   1.000
_cell.length_b   1.000
_cell.length_c   1.000
_cell.angle_alpha   90.00
_cell.angle_beta   90.00
_cell.angle_gamma   90.00
#
_symmetry.space_group_name_H-M   'P 1'
#
loop_
_entity.id
_entity.type
_entity.pdbx_description
1 polymer ?
#
loop_
_entity_poly.entity_id
_entity_poly.type
_entity_poly.pdbx_seq_one_letter_code
_entity_poly.pdbx_strand_id
1 'polypeptide(L)'
;MCLRVKKKPDQVREQQDDMKEKPVSTFEDAKSPKGVTEEDSEDEFYDGATVADAAYQGDLSSWKEELEVLVRGGVPMALRGELWQAFVGVKARRTDKYYQDLLALETKSENHVDVQSESDPKSSPRDSASGTEKWKGQIEKDLPRTFPGHPALDNDGRNALRRLLTAYARHNPSVGYCQAMNFFAALLLLLMPEENAFWTLMGLLDDYFDGYYSEEMTESQVDQLIFEELVRERFPKLVNHLDYLGVQVAWVTGPWFLSIFMNMLPWESVLRVWDVLLFEGNRVMLFRTALALMDLYGPALVTTKDAGDAVTLLQSLAGSTFDSSQLVLTASMGFQNVNETRLRELGNKHRPAVMAALEERTKGLQAWSDTKGLASKLYNFKHDTKSMLAEGRRQPNGELSRSESGSINSDDVLVTLTENGEIDSTPDLQDQVVWLKVELCKLLEEKRSALLRAEELETALMEMVKQDNRRQLSARAEQLEQEVSELRKALAEKEEQENAMIQVLMRVEQEQKVTEDARRYAEQDASAQRYACQVLQEKYEEAMASLAEMEKRVVMAESMLEATLQYQSGQLKTVPSPRLLRSDSNQDPAQETPTRKSGLFGLGWRDKSKVSSPSLVHKMLLNVGED
;
A
#
# COMPACT_ATOMS: atom_id res chain seq x y z
N MET A 1 -14.92 50.20 -11.97
CA MET A 1 -16.36 50.07 -12.31
C MET A 1 -16.75 48.60 -12.18
N CYS A 2 -18.05 48.32 -11.95
CA CYS A 2 -18.82 47.07 -12.20
C CYS A 2 -18.15 45.67 -12.10
N LEU A 3 -18.80 44.63 -11.57
CA LEU A 3 -20.07 44.48 -10.84
C LEU A 3 -19.97 43.16 -10.05
N ARG A 4 -20.48 43.08 -8.82
CA ARG A 4 -20.32 41.89 -7.95
C ARG A 4 -21.68 41.34 -7.55
N VAL A 5 -22.15 40.29 -8.23
CA VAL A 5 -23.44 39.64 -7.93
C VAL A 5 -23.20 38.47 -6.96
N LYS A 6 -23.83 38.53 -5.78
CA LYS A 6 -23.93 37.39 -4.84
C LYS A 6 -25.34 36.80 -4.91
N LYS A 7 -25.47 35.50 -5.15
CA LYS A 7 -26.70 34.76 -4.78
C LYS A 7 -26.70 34.46 -3.28
N LYS A 8 -27.89 34.35 -2.69
CA LYS A 8 -28.13 33.73 -1.37
C LYS A 8 -28.45 32.24 -1.55
N PRO A 9 -28.29 31.41 -0.51
CA PRO A 9 -28.93 30.10 -0.44
C PRO A 9 -30.43 30.25 -0.10
N ASP A 10 -31.25 29.31 -0.59
CA ASP A 10 -32.66 29.20 -0.21
C ASP A 10 -32.86 28.27 1.00
N GLN A 11 -33.92 28.54 1.77
CA GLN A 11 -34.37 27.70 2.88
C GLN A 11 -35.50 26.78 2.40
N VAL A 12 -35.43 25.49 2.70
CA VAL A 12 -36.59 24.60 2.65
C VAL A 12 -37.18 24.51 4.06
N ARG A 13 -38.50 24.71 4.17
CA ARG A 13 -39.23 24.65 5.44
C ARG A 13 -39.71 23.24 5.74
N GLU A 14 -39.73 22.91 7.02
CA GLU A 14 -40.51 21.81 7.56
C GLU A 14 -42.02 22.04 7.33
N GLN A 15 -42.77 20.95 7.18
CA GLN A 15 -44.19 20.91 7.49
C GLN A 15 -44.43 19.71 8.41
N GLN A 16 -44.93 19.99 9.61
CA GLN A 16 -45.50 18.98 10.49
C GLN A 16 -46.91 18.63 10.00
N ASP A 17 -47.31 17.38 10.19
CA ASP A 17 -48.72 17.02 10.36
C ASP A 17 -48.82 15.95 11.46
N ASP A 18 -49.90 15.96 12.25
CA ASP A 18 -49.94 15.36 13.61
C ASP A 18 -51.12 14.40 13.80
N MET A 19 -50.84 13.11 14.05
CA MET A 19 -51.80 12.16 14.61
C MET A 19 -51.20 11.13 15.58
N LYS A 20 -51.18 11.49 16.87
CA LYS A 20 -51.66 10.70 18.03
C LYS A 20 -51.43 9.16 18.06
N GLU A 21 -50.69 8.72 19.07
CA GLU A 21 -50.85 7.41 19.73
C GLU A 21 -52.28 7.29 20.38
N LYS A 22 -52.78 6.16 20.94
CA LYS A 22 -52.19 5.10 21.79
C LYS A 22 -53.24 3.97 22.04
N PRO A 23 -53.01 2.95 22.91
CA PRO A 23 -52.47 1.59 22.65
C PRO A 23 -53.52 0.45 22.82
N VAL A 24 -53.12 -0.84 22.95
CA VAL A 24 -53.51 -1.81 24.06
C VAL A 24 -53.11 -3.29 23.78
N SER A 25 -52.77 -4.03 24.87
CA SER A 25 -52.60 -5.50 25.07
C SER A 25 -51.51 -6.26 24.26
N THR A 26 -50.53 -7.02 24.80
CA THR A 26 -50.39 -7.96 25.96
C THR A 26 -50.87 -9.39 25.72
N PHE A 27 -49.99 -10.40 25.88
CA PHE A 27 -50.19 -11.57 26.77
C PHE A 27 -48.85 -12.23 27.16
N GLU A 28 -48.88 -13.15 28.13
CA GLU A 28 -47.86 -13.31 29.20
C GLU A 28 -46.86 -14.49 29.07
N ASP A 29 -45.71 -14.28 29.75
CA ASP A 29 -44.80 -15.20 30.46
C ASP A 29 -45.07 -16.72 30.55
N ALA A 30 -43.95 -17.47 30.54
CA ALA A 30 -43.75 -18.66 31.37
C ALA A 30 -42.31 -18.67 31.97
N LYS A 31 -42.08 -19.39 33.08
CA LYS A 31 -40.95 -19.14 34.02
C LYS A 31 -40.04 -20.36 34.24
N SER A 32 -38.81 -20.12 34.70
CA SER A 32 -37.75 -21.12 34.95
C SER A 32 -37.92 -21.93 36.24
N PRO A 33 -37.03 -22.91 36.50
CA PRO A 33 -36.12 -22.74 37.64
C PRO A 33 -34.65 -23.16 37.37
N LYS A 34 -33.77 -22.94 38.37
CA LYS A 34 -32.35 -23.34 38.38
C LYS A 34 -32.12 -24.71 39.08
N GLY A 35 -31.01 -25.37 38.73
CA GLY A 35 -30.36 -26.48 39.46
C GLY A 35 -28.83 -26.37 39.35
N VAL A 36 -28.05 -27.15 40.11
CA VAL A 36 -26.58 -27.02 40.26
C VAL A 36 -25.92 -28.38 40.47
N THR A 37 -24.82 -28.70 39.76
CA THR A 37 -23.50 -29.23 40.25
C THR A 37 -22.61 -29.80 39.13
N GLU A 38 -21.33 -29.38 39.13
CA GLU A 38 -20.06 -30.13 38.92
C GLU A 38 -19.82 -31.20 37.81
N GLU A 39 -18.66 -30.98 37.14
CA GLU A 39 -17.64 -31.91 36.57
C GLU A 39 -17.86 -32.82 35.32
N ASP A 40 -16.89 -32.65 34.39
CA ASP A 40 -16.20 -33.58 33.47
C ASP A 40 -16.83 -34.30 32.24
N SER A 41 -15.96 -34.37 31.21
CA SER A 41 -15.79 -35.42 30.18
C SER A 41 -16.51 -35.34 28.81
N GLU A 42 -15.67 -35.07 27.79
CA GLU A 42 -15.58 -35.69 26.44
C GLU A 42 -16.64 -35.48 25.32
N ASP A 43 -16.07 -35.26 24.13
CA ASP A 43 -16.54 -35.33 22.74
C ASP A 43 -17.98 -35.81 22.43
N GLU A 44 -18.72 -34.98 21.65
CA GLU A 44 -19.53 -35.53 20.55
C GLU A 44 -19.56 -34.62 19.31
N PHE A 45 -19.29 -35.20 18.15
CA PHE A 45 -19.18 -34.54 16.84
C PHE A 45 -20.56 -34.43 16.17
N TYR A 46 -21.04 -33.21 15.93
CA TYR A 46 -22.29 -32.95 15.19
C TYR A 46 -22.00 -32.43 13.78
N ASP A 47 -21.85 -33.35 12.83
CA ASP A 47 -22.09 -33.05 11.42
C ASP A 47 -23.61 -33.04 11.16
N GLY A 48 -24.08 -31.98 10.51
CA GLY A 48 -25.51 -31.64 10.41
C GLY A 48 -25.81 -30.65 9.29
N ALA A 49 -24.96 -30.57 8.26
CA ALA A 49 -25.17 -29.68 7.12
C ALA A 49 -26.49 -30.04 6.40
N THR A 50 -27.43 -29.10 6.35
CA THR A 50 -28.69 -29.32 5.64
C THR A 50 -28.50 -29.08 4.14
N VAL A 51 -29.31 -29.75 3.30
CA VAL A 51 -29.19 -29.67 1.83
C VAL A 51 -29.44 -28.24 1.30
N ALA A 52 -30.00 -27.33 2.11
CA ALA A 52 -30.15 -25.92 1.78
C ALA A 52 -28.83 -25.13 1.84
N ASP A 53 -27.95 -25.43 2.79
CA ASP A 53 -26.68 -24.69 2.99
C ASP A 53 -25.72 -24.91 1.81
N ALA A 54 -25.64 -26.15 1.32
CA ALA A 54 -24.80 -26.51 0.17
C ALA A 54 -25.17 -25.76 -1.12
N ALA A 55 -26.45 -25.40 -1.29
CA ALA A 55 -26.92 -24.62 -2.44
C ALA A 55 -26.48 -23.14 -2.35
N TYR A 56 -26.52 -22.55 -1.16
CA TYR A 56 -26.06 -21.17 -0.94
C TYR A 56 -24.53 -21.06 -0.93
N GLN A 57 -23.80 -22.08 -0.46
CA GLN A 57 -22.32 -22.08 -0.47
C GLN A 57 -21.74 -22.01 -1.88
N GLY A 58 -22.34 -22.69 -2.87
CA GLY A 58 -21.85 -22.69 -4.25
C GLY A 58 -21.97 -21.33 -4.95
N ASP A 59 -23.05 -20.59 -4.68
CA ASP A 59 -23.22 -19.21 -5.15
C ASP A 59 -22.28 -18.25 -4.40
N LEU A 60 -22.07 -18.50 -3.09
CA LEU A 60 -21.16 -17.71 -2.25
C LEU A 60 -19.68 -17.82 -2.67
N SER A 61 -19.23 -18.99 -3.13
CA SER A 61 -17.88 -19.14 -3.68
C SER A 61 -17.70 -18.39 -5.00
N SER A 62 -18.71 -18.42 -5.88
CA SER A 62 -18.60 -17.86 -7.23
C SER A 62 -18.31 -16.36 -7.22
N TRP A 63 -19.05 -15.56 -6.45
CA TRP A 63 -18.79 -14.11 -6.37
C TRP A 63 -17.50 -13.79 -5.61
N LYS A 64 -17.06 -14.66 -4.67
CA LYS A 64 -15.79 -14.47 -3.97
C LYS A 64 -14.60 -14.63 -4.91
N GLU A 65 -14.63 -15.63 -5.80
CA GLU A 65 -13.60 -15.83 -6.83
C GLU A 65 -13.58 -14.67 -7.84
N GLU A 66 -14.75 -14.18 -8.28
CA GLU A 66 -14.82 -12.98 -9.13
C GLU A 66 -14.26 -11.73 -8.42
N LEU A 67 -14.59 -11.53 -7.14
CA LEU A 67 -14.07 -10.41 -6.36
C LEU A 67 -12.55 -10.51 -6.12
N GLU A 68 -12.02 -11.71 -5.90
CA GLU A 68 -10.58 -11.97 -5.79
C GLU A 68 -9.84 -11.58 -7.09
N VAL A 69 -10.42 -11.91 -8.26
CA VAL A 69 -9.89 -11.47 -9.56
C VAL A 69 -9.98 -9.95 -9.72
N LEU A 70 -11.08 -9.31 -9.31
CA LEU A 70 -11.24 -7.85 -9.40
C LEU A 70 -10.27 -7.09 -8.48
N VAL A 71 -10.04 -7.57 -7.25
CA VAL A 71 -9.08 -6.98 -6.30
C VAL A 71 -7.64 -7.18 -6.77
N ARG A 72 -7.32 -8.36 -7.32
CA ARG A 72 -6.03 -8.61 -7.98
C ARG A 72 -5.85 -7.81 -9.27
N GLY A 73 -6.93 -7.39 -9.94
CA GLY A 73 -6.91 -6.44 -11.06
C GLY A 73 -6.64 -4.99 -10.63
N GLY A 74 -7.43 -4.48 -9.68
CA GLY A 74 -7.26 -3.15 -9.10
C GLY A 74 -8.53 -2.57 -8.50
N VAL A 75 -8.49 -2.19 -7.21
CA VAL A 75 -9.57 -1.42 -6.61
C VAL A 75 -9.50 0.03 -7.12
N PRO A 76 -10.59 0.59 -7.70
CA PRO A 76 -10.61 1.99 -8.11
C PRO A 76 -10.37 2.93 -6.92
N MET A 77 -9.58 3.99 -7.11
CA MET A 77 -9.16 4.90 -6.04
C MET A 77 -10.34 5.41 -5.19
N ALA A 78 -11.44 5.80 -5.84
CA ALA A 78 -12.65 6.31 -5.18
C ALA A 78 -13.39 5.28 -4.32
N LEU A 79 -13.16 3.97 -4.54
CA LEU A 79 -13.81 2.88 -3.79
C LEU A 79 -12.93 2.29 -2.68
N ARG A 80 -11.62 2.57 -2.67
CA ARG A 80 -10.69 2.04 -1.66
C ARG A 80 -11.15 2.33 -0.24
N GLY A 81 -11.52 3.57 0.04
CA GLY A 81 -12.01 3.99 1.36
C GLY A 81 -13.12 3.09 1.89
N GLU A 82 -14.16 2.82 1.09
CA GLU A 82 -15.30 1.99 1.50
C GLU A 82 -15.00 0.48 1.50
N LEU A 83 -14.29 -0.02 0.48
CA LEU A 83 -14.00 -1.45 0.33
C LEU A 83 -12.98 -1.94 1.36
N TRP A 84 -11.94 -1.15 1.67
CA TRP A 84 -10.97 -1.50 2.70
C TRP A 84 -11.62 -1.59 4.10
N GLN A 85 -12.56 -0.68 4.42
CA GLN A 85 -13.39 -0.77 5.62
C GLN A 85 -14.29 -2.02 5.64
N ALA A 86 -14.80 -2.42 4.47
CA ALA A 86 -15.63 -3.62 4.34
C ALA A 86 -14.83 -4.90 4.53
N PHE A 87 -13.65 -5.02 3.93
CA PHE A 87 -12.77 -6.19 4.06
C PHE A 87 -12.29 -6.38 5.51
N VAL A 88 -11.94 -5.30 6.21
CA VAL A 88 -11.52 -5.32 7.63
C VAL A 88 -12.72 -5.45 8.61
N GLY A 89 -13.95 -5.53 8.11
CA GLY A 89 -15.14 -5.77 8.92
C GLY A 89 -15.53 -4.59 9.85
N VAL A 90 -15.13 -3.36 9.52
CA VAL A 90 -15.30 -2.15 10.36
C VAL A 90 -16.74 -1.98 10.88
N LYS A 91 -17.75 -2.28 10.05
CA LYS A 91 -19.17 -2.19 10.41
C LYS A 91 -19.58 -3.14 11.54
N ALA A 92 -18.89 -4.27 11.71
CA ALA A 92 -19.15 -5.23 12.78
C ALA A 92 -18.34 -4.94 14.06
N ARG A 93 -17.16 -4.33 13.92
CA ARG A 93 -16.27 -3.98 15.05
C ARG A 93 -16.68 -2.68 15.76
N ARG A 94 -17.28 -1.73 15.04
CA ARG A 94 -17.59 -0.39 15.53
C ARG A 94 -18.51 -0.39 16.75
N THR A 95 -18.00 0.14 17.86
CA THR A 95 -18.74 0.36 19.12
C THR A 95 -18.93 1.85 19.34
N ASP A 96 -20.16 2.29 19.60
CA ASP A 96 -20.49 3.70 19.82
C ASP A 96 -19.64 4.33 20.94
N LYS A 97 -19.16 5.56 20.69
CA LYS A 97 -18.34 6.40 21.59
C LYS A 97 -16.96 5.87 21.97
N TYR A 98 -16.62 4.61 21.66
CA TYR A 98 -15.39 3.97 22.12
C TYR A 98 -14.11 4.76 21.73
N TYR A 99 -14.04 5.27 20.50
CA TYR A 99 -12.94 6.12 20.04
C TYR A 99 -12.84 7.43 20.84
N GLN A 100 -13.99 8.07 21.08
CA GLN A 100 -14.09 9.33 21.80
C GLN A 100 -13.74 9.17 23.30
N ASP A 101 -14.11 8.05 23.92
CA ASP A 101 -13.77 7.72 25.30
C ASP A 101 -12.26 7.44 25.48
N LEU A 102 -11.61 6.78 24.52
CA LEU A 102 -10.15 6.60 24.50
C LEU A 102 -9.39 7.93 24.42
N LEU A 103 -9.91 8.91 23.70
CA LEU A 103 -9.35 10.27 23.65
C LEU A 103 -9.62 11.03 24.96
N ALA A 104 -10.82 10.95 25.52
CA ALA A 104 -11.24 11.66 26.73
C ALA A 104 -10.52 11.24 28.03
N LEU A 105 -9.72 10.17 28.00
CA LEU A 105 -8.78 9.82 29.07
C LEU A 105 -7.72 10.91 29.32
N GLU A 106 -7.33 11.64 28.27
CA GLU A 106 -6.35 12.73 28.30
C GLU A 106 -6.74 13.84 29.28
N THR A 107 -7.95 14.35 29.12
CA THR A 107 -8.49 15.49 29.89
C THR A 107 -8.67 15.18 31.37
N LYS A 108 -8.64 13.90 31.77
CA LYS A 108 -8.72 13.48 33.18
C LYS A 108 -7.34 13.49 33.87
N SER A 109 -6.24 13.41 33.12
CA SER A 109 -4.89 13.38 33.69
C SER A 109 -4.25 14.76 33.82
N GLU A 110 -4.66 15.74 33.01
CA GLU A 110 -4.09 17.11 33.05
C GLU A 110 -4.70 17.98 34.15
N ASN A 111 -5.97 17.74 34.51
CA ASN A 111 -6.73 18.51 35.52
C ASN A 111 -6.27 18.30 36.99
N HIS A 112 -5.08 17.73 37.23
CA HIS A 112 -4.55 17.46 38.57
C HIS A 112 -3.32 18.30 38.95
N VAL A 113 -2.93 19.27 38.11
CA VAL A 113 -1.82 20.22 38.36
C VAL A 113 -2.33 21.67 38.29
N ASP A 114 -3.09 22.09 39.30
CA ASP A 114 -3.04 23.46 39.89
C ASP A 114 -4.14 23.69 40.95
N VAL A 115 -3.95 23.15 42.15
CA VAL A 115 -4.47 23.77 43.40
C VAL A 115 -3.40 23.61 44.48
N GLN A 116 -2.78 24.73 44.88
CA GLN A 116 -1.96 24.78 46.09
C GLN A 116 -2.87 24.88 47.33
N SER A 117 -2.66 24.00 48.30
CA SER A 117 -3.18 24.13 49.67
C SER A 117 -2.31 23.32 50.63
N GLU A 118 -1.85 23.95 51.70
CA GLU A 118 -0.88 23.37 52.64
C GLU A 118 -1.58 22.50 53.70
N SER A 119 -1.23 21.22 53.83
CA SER A 119 -1.27 20.48 55.12
C SER A 119 -0.58 19.10 55.07
N ASP A 120 0.09 18.77 56.18
CA ASP A 120 0.51 17.45 56.70
C ASP A 120 1.13 16.36 55.78
N PRO A 121 2.44 16.04 55.95
CA PRO A 121 3.11 14.96 55.24
C PRO A 121 2.94 13.60 55.93
N LYS A 122 1.80 12.91 55.75
CA LYS A 122 1.65 11.51 56.23
C LYS A 122 0.59 10.65 55.52
N SER A 123 0.85 10.28 54.27
CA SER A 123 0.28 9.05 53.68
C SER A 123 1.30 8.35 52.77
N SER A 124 1.15 7.03 52.63
CA SER A 124 2.05 6.17 51.84
C SER A 124 1.88 6.40 50.33
N PRO A 125 2.94 6.22 49.51
CA PRO A 125 2.74 6.01 48.08
C PRO A 125 1.85 4.77 47.90
N ARG A 126 0.69 4.97 47.27
CA ARG A 126 -0.08 3.89 46.64
C ARG A 126 0.20 3.99 45.15
N ASP A 127 0.57 2.87 44.54
CA ASP A 127 0.88 2.78 43.13
C ASP A 127 -0.39 3.03 42.29
N SER A 128 -0.59 4.28 41.87
CA SER A 128 -1.53 4.60 40.81
C SER A 128 -0.90 4.16 39.49
N ALA A 129 -1.41 3.05 38.93
CA ALA A 129 -0.92 2.43 37.70
C ALA A 129 -1.22 3.23 36.41
N SER A 130 -1.11 4.56 36.46
CA SER A 130 -1.00 5.41 35.28
C SER A 130 0.42 5.28 34.72
N GLY A 131 0.65 4.16 34.01
CA GLY A 131 1.90 3.91 33.31
C GLY A 131 2.17 5.09 32.37
N THR A 132 3.31 5.76 32.54
CA THR A 132 3.65 6.96 31.77
C THR A 132 3.58 6.63 30.28
N GLU A 133 2.82 7.41 29.50
CA GLU A 133 2.54 7.13 28.07
C GLU A 133 3.80 7.32 27.20
N LYS A 134 4.78 6.41 27.34
CA LYS A 134 6.12 6.47 26.71
C LYS A 134 6.04 6.77 25.20
N TRP A 135 5.03 6.19 24.55
CA TRP A 135 4.73 6.32 23.13
C TRP A 135 4.38 7.74 22.69
N LYS A 136 3.84 8.62 23.55
CA LYS A 136 3.52 10.02 23.15
C LYS A 136 4.75 10.74 22.61
N GLY A 137 5.88 10.60 23.31
CA GLY A 137 7.16 11.18 22.90
C GLY A 137 7.81 10.55 21.67
N GLN A 138 7.23 9.47 21.12
CA GLN A 138 7.58 8.88 19.83
C GLN A 138 6.62 9.35 18.73
N ILE A 139 5.30 9.37 19.00
CA ILE A 139 4.29 9.93 18.08
C ILE A 139 4.65 11.36 17.68
N GLU A 140 4.94 12.27 18.64
CA GLU A 140 5.27 13.67 18.31
C GLU A 140 6.51 13.84 17.42
N LYS A 141 7.47 12.91 17.49
CA LYS A 141 8.67 12.91 16.63
C LYS A 141 8.38 12.38 15.22
N ASP A 142 7.35 11.55 15.09
CA ASP A 142 7.00 10.85 13.87
C ASP A 142 5.99 11.63 13.01
N LEU A 143 5.08 12.39 13.63
CA LEU A 143 4.13 13.28 12.94
C LEU A 143 4.78 14.22 11.89
N PRO A 144 5.86 14.98 12.17
CA PRO A 144 6.45 15.91 11.19
C PRO A 144 7.21 15.22 10.06
N ARG A 145 7.59 13.95 10.22
CA ARG A 145 8.30 13.13 9.22
C ARG A 145 7.38 12.13 8.49
N THR A 146 6.07 12.21 8.71
CA THR A 146 5.07 11.39 8.01
C THR A 146 4.58 12.15 6.78
N PHE A 147 4.90 11.64 5.58
CA PHE A 147 4.60 12.25 4.27
C PHE A 147 4.79 13.78 4.25
N PRO A 148 6.01 14.28 4.51
CA PRO A 148 6.28 15.71 4.69
C PRO A 148 5.89 16.50 3.43
N GLY A 149 5.07 17.54 3.62
CA GLY A 149 4.55 18.38 2.54
C GLY A 149 3.25 17.88 1.88
N HIS A 150 2.71 16.71 2.26
CA HIS A 150 1.46 16.21 1.71
C HIS A 150 0.27 17.13 2.09
N PRO A 151 -0.57 17.62 1.14
CA PRO A 151 -1.58 18.65 1.43
C PRO A 151 -2.62 18.29 2.50
N ALA A 152 -3.04 17.01 2.56
CA ALA A 152 -4.00 16.53 3.56
C ALA A 152 -3.37 16.18 4.92
N LEU A 153 -2.05 16.35 5.06
CA LEU A 153 -1.33 16.30 6.35
C LEU A 153 -0.78 17.69 6.65
N ASP A 154 -1.69 18.67 6.69
CA ASP A 154 -1.46 19.99 7.26
C ASP A 154 -1.46 19.91 8.81
N ASN A 155 -1.77 21.01 9.49
CA ASN A 155 -1.85 20.97 10.96
C ASN A 155 -3.04 20.14 11.45
N ASP A 156 -4.19 20.19 10.81
CA ASP A 156 -5.38 19.46 11.25
C ASP A 156 -5.31 17.98 10.85
N GLY A 157 -4.73 17.67 9.70
CA GLY A 157 -4.36 16.29 9.32
C GLY A 157 -3.34 15.66 10.29
N ARG A 158 -2.29 16.41 10.70
CA ARG A 158 -1.37 15.96 11.76
C ARG A 158 -2.07 15.81 13.12
N ASN A 159 -3.04 16.66 13.44
CA ASN A 159 -3.82 16.55 14.67
C ASN A 159 -4.73 15.31 14.65
N ALA A 160 -5.33 14.95 13.50
CA ALA A 160 -6.08 13.72 13.30
C ALA A 160 -5.17 12.48 13.45
N LEU A 161 -3.99 12.49 12.81
CA LEU A 161 -3.01 11.40 12.93
C LEU A 161 -2.53 11.20 14.37
N ARG A 162 -2.33 12.29 15.13
CA ARG A 162 -2.06 12.21 16.58
C ARG A 162 -3.17 11.50 17.32
N ARG A 163 -4.43 11.92 17.15
CA ARG A 163 -5.60 11.33 17.83
C ARG A 163 -5.77 9.85 17.48
N LEU A 164 -5.66 9.50 16.20
CA LEU A 164 -5.70 8.12 15.69
C LEU A 164 -4.67 7.22 16.38
N LEU A 165 -3.39 7.60 16.36
CA LEU A 165 -2.30 6.83 16.97
C LEU A 165 -2.42 6.77 18.51
N THR A 166 -2.79 7.88 19.15
CA THR A 166 -3.03 7.96 20.61
C THR A 166 -4.17 7.05 21.05
N ALA A 167 -5.28 7.00 20.29
CA ALA A 167 -6.40 6.12 20.60
C ALA A 167 -6.02 4.65 20.44
N TYR A 168 -5.31 4.27 19.37
CA TYR A 168 -4.82 2.90 19.21
C TYR A 168 -3.84 2.50 20.34
N ALA A 169 -2.90 3.38 20.70
CA ALA A 169 -1.94 3.13 21.77
C ALA A 169 -2.57 3.00 23.18
N ARG A 170 -3.81 3.49 23.35
CA ARG A 170 -4.65 3.27 24.54
C ARG A 170 -5.58 2.07 24.40
N HIS A 171 -5.97 1.69 23.18
CA HIS A 171 -6.75 0.47 22.90
C HIS A 171 -5.94 -0.80 23.21
N ASN A 172 -4.68 -0.86 22.76
CA ASN A 172 -3.78 -1.99 22.95
C ASN A 172 -2.48 -1.54 23.66
N PRO A 173 -2.47 -1.37 25.01
CA PRO A 173 -1.33 -0.82 25.75
C PRO A 173 -0.07 -1.69 25.78
N SER A 174 -0.17 -2.98 25.43
CA SER A 174 0.99 -3.88 25.30
C SER A 174 1.80 -3.65 24.03
N VAL A 175 1.17 -3.13 22.97
CA VAL A 175 1.82 -2.65 21.75
C VAL A 175 2.12 -1.16 21.86
N GLY A 176 1.14 -0.37 22.30
CA GLY A 176 1.23 1.09 22.36
C GLY A 176 1.44 1.67 20.96
N TYR A 177 2.66 2.12 20.68
CA TYR A 177 3.07 2.63 19.37
C TYR A 177 4.43 2.07 18.98
N CYS A 178 4.44 1.26 17.92
CA CYS A 178 5.67 0.86 17.24
C CYS A 178 5.99 1.83 16.10
N GLN A 179 7.27 2.12 15.93
CA GLN A 179 7.74 3.00 14.84
C GLN A 179 7.39 2.40 13.48
N ALA A 180 6.92 3.27 12.57
CA ALA A 180 6.33 2.99 11.25
C ALA A 180 4.79 2.90 11.21
N MET A 181 4.09 2.70 12.34
CA MET A 181 2.62 2.76 12.38
C MET A 181 2.06 4.10 11.91
N ASN A 182 2.82 5.18 12.07
CA ASN A 182 2.47 6.51 11.57
C ASN A 182 2.19 6.56 10.06
N PHE A 183 2.90 5.79 9.23
CA PHE A 183 2.75 5.87 7.78
C PHE A 183 1.48 5.19 7.27
N PHE A 184 1.13 4.04 7.83
CA PHE A 184 -0.12 3.36 7.43
C PHE A 184 -1.36 3.92 8.15
N ALA A 185 -1.24 4.41 9.39
CA ALA A 185 -2.29 5.22 10.00
C ALA A 185 -2.58 6.50 9.18
N ALA A 186 -1.54 7.14 8.63
CA ALA A 186 -1.70 8.26 7.71
C ALA A 186 -2.35 7.84 6.38
N LEU A 187 -1.94 6.74 5.75
CA LEU A 187 -2.61 6.20 4.55
C LEU A 187 -4.11 6.04 4.75
N LEU A 188 -4.53 5.46 5.89
CA LEU A 188 -5.95 5.29 6.19
C LEU A 188 -6.67 6.65 6.29
N LEU A 189 -6.08 7.65 6.96
CA LEU A 189 -6.64 9.02 7.01
C LEU A 189 -6.72 9.73 5.64
N LEU A 190 -5.90 9.33 4.66
CA LEU A 190 -5.99 9.86 3.30
C LEU A 190 -7.12 9.24 2.48
N LEU A 191 -7.71 8.13 2.94
CA LEU A 191 -8.73 7.35 2.22
C LEU A 191 -10.08 7.27 2.93
N MET A 192 -10.16 7.55 4.24
CA MET A 192 -11.42 7.49 5.01
C MET A 192 -11.43 8.42 6.24
N PRO A 193 -12.62 8.74 6.81
CA PRO A 193 -12.73 9.58 8.01
C PRO A 193 -11.99 9.03 9.24
N GLU A 194 -11.57 9.92 10.13
CA GLU A 194 -10.72 9.64 11.30
C GLU A 194 -11.16 8.44 12.17
N GLU A 195 -12.44 8.36 12.53
CA GLU A 195 -12.94 7.24 13.34
C GLU A 195 -12.93 5.92 12.55
N ASN A 196 -13.21 5.97 11.25
CA ASN A 196 -13.21 4.77 10.38
C ASN A 196 -11.77 4.30 10.12
N ALA A 197 -10.81 5.23 10.03
CA ALA A 197 -9.39 4.93 9.99
C ALA A 197 -8.93 4.25 11.28
N PHE A 198 -9.46 4.64 12.45
CA PHE A 198 -9.21 3.95 13.73
C PHE A 198 -9.75 2.52 13.74
N TRP A 199 -11.01 2.30 13.35
CA TRP A 199 -11.58 0.94 13.28
C TRP A 199 -10.88 0.04 12.25
N THR A 200 -10.38 0.62 11.16
CA THR A 200 -9.59 -0.11 10.14
C THR A 200 -8.17 -0.41 10.62
N LEU A 201 -7.52 0.53 11.33
CA LEU A 201 -6.21 0.33 11.94
C LEU A 201 -6.26 -0.76 13.04
N MET A 202 -7.32 -0.76 13.84
CA MET A 202 -7.59 -1.80 14.85
C MET A 202 -7.73 -3.17 14.19
N GLY A 203 -8.69 -3.35 13.27
CA GLY A 203 -8.89 -4.66 12.63
C GLY A 203 -7.70 -5.14 11.79
N LEU A 204 -6.94 -4.23 11.18
CA LEU A 204 -5.67 -4.57 10.53
C LEU A 204 -4.67 -5.15 11.54
N LEU A 205 -4.45 -4.47 12.66
CA LEU A 205 -3.37 -4.79 13.58
C LEU A 205 -3.72 -5.94 14.53
N ASP A 206 -4.93 -5.96 15.09
CA ASP A 206 -5.34 -6.96 16.08
C ASP A 206 -5.75 -8.30 15.43
N ASP A 207 -6.19 -8.32 14.14
CA ASP A 207 -6.51 -9.58 13.44
C ASP A 207 -5.34 -10.08 12.57
N TYR A 208 -4.75 -9.22 11.73
CA TYR A 208 -3.78 -9.68 10.70
C TYR A 208 -2.32 -9.62 11.23
N PHE A 209 -2.04 -8.77 12.21
CA PHE A 209 -0.70 -8.53 12.79
C PHE A 209 -0.66 -8.76 14.31
N ASP A 210 -1.50 -9.66 14.85
CA ASP A 210 -1.43 -10.06 16.26
C ASP A 210 0.01 -10.50 16.64
N GLY A 211 0.44 -10.11 17.83
CA GLY A 211 1.80 -10.28 18.35
C GLY A 211 2.93 -9.54 17.61
N TYR A 212 2.68 -9.02 16.40
CA TYR A 212 3.73 -8.57 15.48
C TYR A 212 4.45 -7.31 15.94
N TYR A 213 3.70 -6.35 16.47
CA TYR A 213 4.21 -5.06 16.95
C TYR A 213 4.42 -5.01 18.48
N SER A 214 4.57 -6.17 19.12
CA SER A 214 4.89 -6.30 20.56
C SER A 214 6.27 -5.70 20.91
N GLU A 215 6.52 -5.40 22.20
CA GLU A 215 7.82 -4.85 22.65
C GLU A 215 9.02 -5.76 22.29
N GLU A 216 8.79 -7.08 22.17
CA GLU A 216 9.78 -8.09 21.77
C GLU A 216 9.80 -8.38 20.26
N MET A 217 8.83 -7.85 19.50
CA MET A 217 8.67 -8.00 18.05
C MET A 217 8.69 -9.45 17.55
N THR A 218 8.17 -10.40 18.36
CA THR A 218 8.37 -11.84 18.18
C THR A 218 7.87 -12.36 16.83
N GLU A 219 6.65 -12.04 16.40
CA GLU A 219 6.16 -12.49 15.09
C GLU A 219 6.89 -11.82 13.93
N SER A 220 7.38 -10.59 14.10
CA SER A 220 8.21 -9.92 13.09
C SER A 220 9.54 -10.65 12.89
N GLN A 221 10.18 -11.10 13.98
CA GLN A 221 11.39 -11.92 13.90
C GLN A 221 11.12 -13.31 13.29
N VAL A 222 10.00 -13.94 13.63
CA VAL A 222 9.57 -15.22 13.01
C VAL A 222 9.32 -15.04 11.52
N ASP A 223 8.58 -14.01 11.11
CA ASP A 223 8.29 -13.72 9.70
C ASP A 223 9.56 -13.46 8.87
N GLN A 224 10.61 -12.83 9.45
CA GLN A 224 11.90 -12.70 8.76
C GLN A 224 12.60 -14.06 8.55
N LEU A 225 12.55 -14.99 9.52
CA LEU A 225 13.12 -16.34 9.35
C LEU A 225 12.34 -17.17 8.33
N ILE A 226 11.00 -17.08 8.33
CA ILE A 226 10.15 -17.67 7.29
C ILE A 226 10.54 -17.13 5.91
N PHE A 227 10.71 -15.81 5.79
CA PHE A 227 11.08 -15.17 4.53
C PHE A 227 12.48 -15.59 4.06
N GLU A 228 13.47 -15.64 4.94
CA GLU A 228 14.83 -16.08 4.60
C GLU A 228 14.85 -17.53 4.08
N GLU A 229 14.05 -18.44 4.67
CA GLU A 229 13.89 -19.80 4.15
C GLU A 229 13.24 -19.83 2.76
N LEU A 230 12.18 -19.04 2.54
CA LEU A 230 11.52 -18.95 1.22
C LEU A 230 12.45 -18.35 0.15
N VAL A 231 13.25 -17.33 0.48
CA VAL A 231 14.24 -16.76 -0.44
C VAL A 231 15.38 -17.76 -0.71
N ARG A 232 15.83 -18.54 0.29
CA ARG A 232 16.88 -19.56 0.11
C ARG A 232 16.40 -20.76 -0.71
N GLU A 233 15.11 -21.13 -0.61
CA GLU A 233 14.47 -22.12 -1.49
C GLU A 233 14.37 -21.64 -2.94
N ARG A 234 13.86 -20.40 -3.15
CA ARG A 234 13.53 -19.89 -4.49
C ARG A 234 14.74 -19.31 -5.23
N PHE A 235 15.66 -18.67 -4.52
CA PHE A 235 16.78 -17.90 -5.06
C PHE A 235 18.14 -18.26 -4.42
N PRO A 236 18.54 -19.54 -4.34
CA PRO A 236 19.75 -19.96 -3.61
C PRO A 236 21.04 -19.30 -4.12
N LYS A 237 21.12 -18.92 -5.41
CA LYS A 237 22.26 -18.16 -5.95
C LYS A 237 22.35 -16.74 -5.39
N LEU A 238 21.21 -16.07 -5.19
CA LEU A 238 21.14 -14.73 -4.63
C LEU A 238 21.49 -14.76 -3.14
N VAL A 239 20.94 -15.72 -2.39
CA VAL A 239 21.26 -15.89 -0.97
C VAL A 239 22.74 -16.20 -0.76
N ASN A 240 23.31 -17.15 -1.50
CA ASN A 240 24.75 -17.46 -1.40
C ASN A 240 25.65 -16.25 -1.75
N HIS A 241 25.20 -15.35 -2.63
CA HIS A 241 25.92 -14.10 -2.95
C HIS A 241 25.81 -13.08 -1.82
N LEU A 242 24.60 -12.86 -1.29
CA LEU A 242 24.38 -11.97 -0.14
C LEU A 242 25.11 -12.46 1.12
N ASP A 243 25.08 -13.77 1.40
CA ASP A 243 25.82 -14.44 2.47
C ASP A 243 27.35 -14.26 2.29
N TYR A 244 27.88 -14.36 1.06
CA TYR A 244 29.29 -14.06 0.75
C TYR A 244 29.66 -12.58 0.97
N LEU A 245 28.74 -11.64 0.69
CA LEU A 245 28.92 -10.22 0.97
C LEU A 245 28.67 -9.85 2.45
N GLY A 246 28.20 -10.78 3.28
CA GLY A 246 27.85 -10.53 4.69
C GLY A 246 26.54 -9.77 4.89
N VAL A 247 25.65 -9.76 3.90
CA VAL A 247 24.36 -9.05 3.91
C VAL A 247 23.24 -10.01 4.31
N GLN A 248 22.75 -9.92 5.54
CA GLN A 248 21.59 -10.71 5.98
C GLN A 248 20.30 -10.17 5.33
N VAL A 249 19.50 -11.05 4.72
CA VAL A 249 18.24 -10.69 4.04
C VAL A 249 17.29 -9.93 4.97
N ALA A 250 17.22 -10.33 6.25
CA ALA A 250 16.38 -9.71 7.27
C ALA A 250 16.73 -8.22 7.55
N TRP A 251 17.98 -7.80 7.36
CA TRP A 251 18.37 -6.38 7.56
C TRP A 251 17.75 -5.46 6.50
N VAL A 252 17.51 -6.00 5.31
CA VAL A 252 16.91 -5.28 4.18
C VAL A 252 15.38 -5.34 4.26
N THR A 253 14.84 -6.53 4.55
CA THR A 253 13.40 -6.80 4.44
C THR A 253 12.60 -6.55 5.72
N GLY A 254 13.25 -6.49 6.89
CA GLY A 254 12.59 -6.08 8.15
C GLY A 254 11.86 -4.73 8.02
N PRO A 255 12.50 -3.66 7.51
CA PRO A 255 11.85 -2.38 7.21
C PRO A 255 10.67 -2.47 6.21
N TRP A 256 10.70 -3.41 5.25
CA TRP A 256 9.62 -3.59 4.28
C TRP A 256 8.36 -4.13 4.95
N PHE A 257 8.49 -5.21 5.72
CA PHE A 257 7.36 -5.82 6.42
C PHE A 257 6.85 -4.92 7.56
N LEU A 258 7.76 -4.35 8.37
CA LEU A 258 7.41 -3.48 9.50
C LEU A 258 6.57 -2.26 9.09
N SER A 259 6.90 -1.67 7.94
CA SER A 259 6.18 -0.52 7.37
C SER A 259 5.05 -0.89 6.42
N ILE A 260 4.75 -2.19 6.22
CA ILE A 260 3.74 -2.69 5.27
C ILE A 260 3.97 -2.06 3.87
N PHE A 261 5.24 -2.04 3.44
CA PHE A 261 5.80 -1.43 2.22
C PHE A 261 5.61 0.08 2.03
N MET A 262 4.96 0.80 2.97
CA MET A 262 4.54 2.21 2.81
C MET A 262 5.65 3.19 2.41
N ASN A 263 6.89 2.93 2.80
CA ASN A 263 8.06 3.80 2.54
C ASN A 263 9.08 3.18 1.57
N MET A 264 8.71 2.07 0.91
CA MET A 264 9.65 1.25 0.12
C MET A 264 9.26 1.17 -1.35
N LEU A 265 7.95 1.19 -1.65
CA LEU A 265 7.42 1.13 -3.01
C LEU A 265 6.79 2.47 -3.42
N PRO A 266 6.67 2.76 -4.73
CA PRO A 266 5.84 3.85 -5.23
C PRO A 266 4.39 3.75 -4.74
N TRP A 267 3.71 4.89 -4.60
CA TRP A 267 2.39 5.00 -3.99
C TRP A 267 1.34 4.09 -4.65
N GLU A 268 1.36 4.01 -5.97
CA GLU A 268 0.50 3.13 -6.78
C GLU A 268 0.74 1.65 -6.42
N SER A 269 2.00 1.25 -6.30
CA SER A 269 2.42 -0.10 -5.94
C SER A 269 2.04 -0.45 -4.49
N VAL A 270 2.20 0.48 -3.55
CA VAL A 270 1.72 0.35 -2.17
C VAL A 270 0.22 0.09 -2.14
N LEU A 271 -0.59 0.97 -2.77
CA LEU A 271 -2.04 0.83 -2.78
C LEU A 271 -2.52 -0.49 -3.40
N ARG A 272 -1.84 -0.98 -4.43
CA ARG A 272 -2.17 -2.24 -5.12
C ARG A 272 -1.80 -3.48 -4.30
N VAL A 273 -0.71 -3.43 -3.51
CA VAL A 273 -0.38 -4.47 -2.52
C VAL A 273 -1.41 -4.45 -1.38
N TRP A 274 -1.79 -3.27 -0.90
CA TRP A 274 -2.79 -3.08 0.16
C TRP A 274 -4.20 -3.54 -0.22
N ASP A 275 -4.63 -3.33 -1.47
CA ASP A 275 -5.90 -3.86 -2.00
C ASP A 275 -6.03 -5.38 -1.74
N VAL A 276 -4.97 -6.14 -2.05
CA VAL A 276 -4.94 -7.60 -1.89
C VAL A 276 -4.71 -8.00 -0.44
N LEU A 277 -3.82 -7.31 0.29
CA LEU A 277 -3.53 -7.57 1.71
C LEU A 277 -4.80 -7.52 2.57
N LEU A 278 -5.61 -6.47 2.41
CA LEU A 278 -6.82 -6.29 3.20
C LEU A 278 -7.93 -7.27 2.81
N PHE A 279 -7.98 -7.70 1.55
CA PHE A 279 -8.94 -8.70 1.06
C PHE A 279 -8.59 -10.14 1.43
N GLU A 280 -7.30 -10.53 1.34
CA GLU A 280 -6.84 -11.86 1.77
C GLU A 280 -6.85 -12.01 3.30
N GLY A 281 -6.85 -10.90 4.06
CA GLY A 281 -7.10 -10.88 5.51
C GLY A 281 -5.98 -11.47 6.36
N ASN A 282 -4.78 -11.61 5.79
CA ASN A 282 -3.61 -12.20 6.46
C ASN A 282 -2.30 -11.67 5.83
N ARG A 283 -1.15 -12.04 6.41
CA ARG A 283 0.17 -11.52 5.99
C ARG A 283 0.72 -12.12 4.68
N VAL A 284 0.00 -13.04 4.00
CA VAL A 284 0.51 -13.78 2.82
C VAL A 284 0.99 -12.85 1.71
N MET A 285 0.24 -11.77 1.43
CA MET A 285 0.59 -10.83 0.37
C MET A 285 1.94 -10.12 0.62
N LEU A 286 2.40 -9.97 1.87
CA LEU A 286 3.71 -9.39 2.16
C LEU A 286 4.86 -10.28 1.67
N PHE A 287 4.79 -11.58 2.00
CA PHE A 287 5.78 -12.57 1.55
C PHE A 287 5.80 -12.70 0.03
N ARG A 288 4.62 -12.77 -0.60
CA ARG A 288 4.49 -12.79 -2.06
C ARG A 288 5.10 -11.55 -2.73
N THR A 289 4.83 -10.37 -2.17
CA THR A 289 5.39 -9.09 -2.65
C THR A 289 6.91 -9.07 -2.49
N ALA A 290 7.43 -9.39 -1.30
CA ALA A 290 8.87 -9.41 -1.04
C ALA A 290 9.61 -10.43 -1.93
N LEU A 291 9.03 -11.61 -2.20
CA LEU A 291 9.61 -12.59 -3.13
C LEU A 291 9.60 -12.10 -4.58
N ALA A 292 8.55 -11.40 -5.03
CA ALA A 292 8.50 -10.79 -6.36
C ALA A 292 9.54 -9.68 -6.55
N LEU A 293 9.81 -8.88 -5.51
CA LEU A 293 10.88 -7.87 -5.51
C LEU A 293 12.27 -8.54 -5.57
N MET A 294 12.47 -9.64 -4.83
CA MET A 294 13.72 -10.42 -4.88
C MET A 294 13.95 -11.12 -6.22
N ASP A 295 12.89 -11.54 -6.92
CA ASP A 295 12.95 -12.07 -8.30
C ASP A 295 13.34 -10.97 -9.29
N LEU A 296 12.66 -9.81 -9.19
CA LEU A 296 12.87 -8.65 -10.07
C LEU A 296 14.28 -8.04 -9.93
N TYR A 297 14.81 -7.94 -8.71
CA TYR A 297 16.12 -7.32 -8.46
C TYR A 297 17.27 -8.34 -8.39
N GLY A 298 16.97 -9.62 -8.16
CA GLY A 298 17.96 -10.69 -8.00
C GLY A 298 19.03 -10.75 -9.11
N PRO A 299 18.68 -10.61 -10.41
CA PRO A 299 19.66 -10.56 -11.49
C PRO A 299 20.67 -9.43 -11.37
N ALA A 300 20.25 -8.25 -10.87
CA ALA A 300 21.14 -7.11 -10.65
C ALA A 300 21.93 -7.26 -9.35
N LEU A 301 21.31 -7.80 -8.30
CA LEU A 301 21.94 -7.99 -6.98
C LEU A 301 23.09 -9.00 -7.00
N VAL A 302 23.04 -10.01 -7.87
CA VAL A 302 24.16 -10.95 -8.07
C VAL A 302 25.37 -10.29 -8.78
N THR A 303 25.26 -9.03 -9.25
CA THR A 303 26.38 -8.29 -9.87
C THR A 303 27.11 -7.32 -8.92
N THR A 304 26.59 -7.11 -7.70
CA THR A 304 27.21 -6.21 -6.71
C THR A 304 28.48 -6.81 -6.13
N LYS A 305 29.41 -5.96 -5.67
CA LYS A 305 30.76 -6.38 -5.25
C LYS A 305 30.98 -6.32 -3.75
N ASP A 306 30.19 -5.51 -3.03
CA ASP A 306 30.23 -5.36 -1.59
C ASP A 306 28.82 -5.11 -1.00
N ALA A 307 28.74 -5.13 0.33
CA ALA A 307 27.50 -4.96 1.07
C ALA A 307 26.86 -3.57 0.89
N GLY A 308 27.66 -2.52 0.65
CA GLY A 308 27.18 -1.16 0.40
C GLY A 308 26.46 -1.08 -0.95
N ASP A 309 27.12 -1.54 -2.02
CA ASP A 309 26.51 -1.68 -3.35
C ASP A 309 25.17 -2.45 -3.26
N ALA A 310 25.14 -3.60 -2.57
CA ALA A 310 23.95 -4.44 -2.45
C ALA A 310 22.80 -3.71 -1.72
N VAL A 311 23.07 -3.06 -0.59
CA VAL A 311 22.05 -2.34 0.20
C VAL A 311 21.55 -1.10 -0.54
N THR A 312 22.44 -0.32 -1.16
CA THR A 312 22.05 0.85 -1.96
C THR A 312 21.25 0.45 -3.20
N LEU A 313 21.57 -0.67 -3.85
CA LEU A 313 20.79 -1.19 -4.97
C LEU A 313 19.38 -1.64 -4.52
N LEU A 314 19.27 -2.34 -3.39
CA LEU A 314 17.96 -2.74 -2.83
C LEU A 314 17.10 -1.52 -2.41
N GLN A 315 17.70 -0.48 -1.85
CA GLN A 315 16.99 0.75 -1.49
C GLN A 315 16.54 1.56 -2.71
N SER A 316 17.37 1.65 -3.75
CA SER A 316 17.04 2.43 -4.96
C SER A 316 16.07 1.69 -5.90
N LEU A 317 16.18 0.37 -6.06
CA LEU A 317 15.29 -0.40 -6.92
C LEU A 317 13.86 -0.55 -6.36
N ALA A 318 13.71 -0.65 -5.03
CA ALA A 318 12.39 -0.68 -4.38
C ALA A 318 11.54 0.54 -4.79
N GLY A 319 12.13 1.74 -4.72
CA GLY A 319 11.51 2.99 -5.14
C GLY A 319 11.32 3.16 -6.67
N SER A 320 11.84 2.26 -7.50
CA SER A 320 11.74 2.33 -8.97
C SER A 320 10.74 1.34 -9.59
N THR A 321 10.03 0.55 -8.78
CA THR A 321 9.04 -0.42 -9.26
C THR A 321 7.68 0.23 -9.49
N PHE A 322 7.58 0.92 -10.63
CA PHE A 322 6.41 1.70 -11.06
C PHE A 322 5.27 0.85 -11.65
N ASP A 323 5.55 -0.35 -12.18
CA ASP A 323 4.49 -1.25 -12.66
C ASP A 323 3.86 -2.03 -11.48
N SER A 324 2.97 -1.32 -10.79
CA SER A 324 2.15 -1.84 -9.69
C SER A 324 1.27 -3.04 -10.08
N SER A 325 0.94 -3.19 -11.37
CA SER A 325 0.11 -4.30 -11.86
C SER A 325 0.94 -5.55 -12.09
N GLN A 326 2.12 -5.44 -12.71
CA GLN A 326 3.06 -6.55 -12.85
C GLN A 326 3.61 -7.00 -11.49
N LEU A 327 3.82 -6.08 -10.53
CA LEU A 327 4.20 -6.46 -9.16
C LEU A 327 3.15 -7.35 -8.49
N VAL A 328 1.88 -6.94 -8.47
CA VAL A 328 0.79 -7.71 -7.86
C VAL A 328 0.52 -9.02 -8.63
N LEU A 329 0.62 -9.00 -9.97
CA LEU A 329 0.49 -10.20 -10.79
C LEU A 329 1.61 -11.21 -10.50
N THR A 330 2.86 -10.76 -10.44
CA THR A 330 4.03 -11.61 -10.15
C THR A 330 3.98 -12.14 -8.73
N ALA A 331 3.63 -11.30 -7.75
CA ALA A 331 3.40 -11.71 -6.37
C ALA A 331 2.31 -12.80 -6.26
N SER A 332 1.12 -12.53 -6.82
CA SER A 332 -0.03 -13.43 -6.72
C SER A 332 0.18 -14.74 -7.48
N MET A 333 0.68 -14.68 -8.72
CA MET A 333 0.75 -15.84 -9.62
C MET A 333 2.08 -16.59 -9.55
N GLY A 334 3.21 -15.91 -9.32
CA GLY A 334 4.55 -16.53 -9.22
C GLY A 334 4.81 -17.21 -7.87
N PHE A 335 4.04 -16.83 -6.84
CA PHE A 335 4.22 -17.30 -5.46
C PHE A 335 2.89 -17.82 -4.85
N GLN A 336 2.02 -18.41 -5.67
CA GLN A 336 0.80 -19.12 -5.23
C GLN A 336 1.08 -20.20 -4.18
N ASN A 337 2.25 -20.85 -4.26
CA ASN A 337 2.71 -21.85 -3.29
C ASN A 337 3.19 -21.25 -1.95
N VAL A 338 3.11 -19.92 -1.79
CA VAL A 338 3.11 -19.24 -0.50
C VAL A 338 1.65 -18.93 -0.17
N ASN A 339 1.15 -19.59 0.87
CA ASN A 339 -0.21 -19.50 1.36
C ASN A 339 -0.20 -19.54 2.90
N GLU A 340 -1.33 -19.23 3.52
CA GLU A 340 -1.41 -19.08 4.98
C GLU A 340 -1.04 -20.37 5.72
N THR A 341 -1.44 -21.53 5.22
CA THR A 341 -1.13 -22.85 5.79
C THR A 341 0.38 -23.07 5.89
N ARG A 342 1.10 -22.81 4.79
CA ARG A 342 2.56 -22.95 4.73
C ARG A 342 3.30 -21.92 5.60
N LEU A 343 2.80 -20.67 5.66
CA LEU A 343 3.38 -19.67 6.57
C LEU A 343 3.16 -20.06 8.04
N ARG A 344 2.00 -20.64 8.38
CA ARG A 344 1.70 -21.17 9.73
C ARG A 344 2.59 -22.34 10.11
N GLU A 345 2.86 -23.26 9.17
CA GLU A 345 3.82 -24.37 9.35
C GLU A 345 5.25 -23.87 9.57
N LEU A 346 5.75 -22.96 8.72
CA LEU A 346 7.08 -22.37 8.85
C LEU A 346 7.20 -21.49 10.12
N GLY A 347 6.13 -20.80 10.52
CA GLY A 347 6.08 -20.04 11.78
C GLY A 347 6.20 -20.95 12.99
N ASN A 348 5.48 -22.08 13.01
CA ASN A 348 5.60 -23.09 14.07
C ASN A 348 7.00 -23.73 14.13
N LYS A 349 7.68 -23.85 12.98
CA LYS A 349 9.07 -24.32 12.88
C LYS A 349 10.08 -23.31 13.47
N HIS A 350 9.92 -22.02 13.19
CA HIS A 350 10.90 -20.98 13.55
C HIS A 350 10.68 -20.33 14.92
N ARG A 351 9.43 -20.23 15.40
CA ARG A 351 9.05 -19.64 16.70
C ARG A 351 9.90 -20.12 17.89
N PRO A 352 10.22 -21.42 18.06
CA PRO A 352 11.05 -21.87 19.19
C PRO A 352 12.47 -21.29 19.18
N ALA A 353 13.06 -21.05 18.01
CA ALA A 353 14.40 -20.48 17.90
C ALA A 353 14.43 -18.99 18.26
N VAL A 354 13.41 -18.23 17.85
CA VAL A 354 13.23 -16.81 18.24
C VAL A 354 13.04 -16.70 19.76
N MET A 355 12.16 -17.53 20.34
CA MET A 355 11.94 -17.60 21.79
C MET A 355 13.24 -17.88 22.56
N ALA A 356 14.05 -18.85 22.11
CA ALA A 356 15.31 -19.20 22.77
C ALA A 356 16.35 -18.06 22.71
N ALA A 357 16.51 -17.41 21.55
CA ALA A 357 17.43 -16.28 21.39
C ALA A 357 17.02 -15.05 22.23
N LEU A 358 15.71 -14.83 22.37
CA LEU A 358 15.14 -13.78 23.23
C LEU A 358 15.34 -14.10 24.73
N GLU A 359 15.17 -15.35 25.14
CA GLU A 359 15.44 -15.80 26.50
C GLU A 359 16.94 -15.71 26.86
N GLU A 360 17.84 -16.04 25.93
CA GLU A 360 19.29 -15.84 26.09
C GLU A 360 19.64 -14.35 26.22
N ARG A 361 19.06 -13.49 25.37
CA ARG A 361 19.29 -12.03 25.40
C ARG A 361 18.82 -11.40 26.70
N THR A 362 17.66 -11.80 27.23
CA THR A 362 17.14 -11.30 28.51
C THR A 362 17.96 -11.79 29.70
N LYS A 363 18.38 -13.07 29.72
CA LYS A 363 19.35 -13.60 30.70
C LYS A 363 20.68 -12.83 30.68
N GLY A 364 21.21 -12.54 29.50
CA GLY A 364 22.44 -11.75 29.32
C GLY A 364 22.32 -10.30 29.83
N LEU A 365 21.20 -9.64 29.54
CA LEU A 365 20.90 -8.29 30.05
C LEU A 365 20.77 -8.27 31.58
N GLN A 366 20.12 -9.27 32.18
CA GLN A 366 20.01 -9.41 33.63
C GLN A 366 21.40 -9.60 34.27
N ALA A 367 22.21 -10.53 33.77
CA ALA A 367 23.57 -10.75 34.27
C ALA A 367 24.46 -9.50 34.16
N TRP A 368 24.33 -8.72 33.07
CA TRP A 368 25.03 -7.44 32.91
C TRP A 368 24.56 -6.38 33.93
N SER A 369 23.24 -6.30 34.17
CA SER A 369 22.64 -5.43 35.19
C SER A 369 23.14 -5.75 36.59
N ASP A 370 23.15 -7.03 36.96
CA ASP A 370 23.66 -7.50 38.25
C ASP A 370 25.17 -7.23 38.42
N THR A 371 25.96 -7.43 37.37
CA THR A 371 27.39 -7.08 37.34
C THR A 371 27.60 -5.58 37.55
N LYS A 372 26.78 -4.74 36.92
CA LYS A 372 26.82 -3.27 37.08
C LYS A 372 26.39 -2.84 38.48
N GLY A 373 25.40 -3.50 39.07
CA GLY A 373 24.99 -3.31 40.47
C GLY A 373 26.09 -3.70 41.46
N LEU A 374 26.85 -4.76 41.17
CA LEU A 374 28.05 -5.16 41.91
C LEU A 374 29.16 -4.12 41.80
N ALA A 375 29.42 -3.59 40.60
CA ALA A 375 30.41 -2.54 40.38
C ALA A 375 30.07 -1.25 41.15
N SER A 376 28.80 -0.82 41.14
CA SER A 376 28.35 0.34 41.94
C SER A 376 28.50 0.12 43.45
N LYS A 377 28.21 -1.09 43.95
CA LYS A 377 28.43 -1.45 45.36
C LYS A 377 29.92 -1.41 45.73
N LEU A 378 30.80 -1.95 44.89
CA LEU A 378 32.25 -1.90 45.06
C LEU A 378 32.81 -0.47 45.01
N TYR A 379 32.26 0.39 44.14
CA TYR A 379 32.68 1.79 44.04
C TYR A 379 32.35 2.56 45.33
N ASN A 380 31.13 2.39 45.87
CA ASN A 380 30.71 3.01 47.13
C ASN A 380 31.55 2.51 48.32
N PHE A 381 31.81 1.20 48.40
CA PHE A 381 32.61 0.59 49.49
C PHE A 381 34.01 1.19 49.62
N LYS A 382 34.58 1.68 48.50
CA LYS A 382 35.90 2.32 48.44
C LYS A 382 35.92 3.78 48.95
N HIS A 383 34.76 4.40 49.14
CA HIS A 383 34.63 5.71 49.76
C HIS A 383 34.40 5.62 51.27
N ASP A 384 33.63 4.63 51.75
CA ASP A 384 33.37 4.42 53.18
C ASP A 384 34.64 4.05 53.99
N THR A 385 35.65 3.46 53.35
CA THR A 385 36.93 3.09 54.01
C THR A 385 37.67 4.28 54.63
N LYS A 386 37.36 5.53 54.22
CA LYS A 386 37.92 6.74 54.83
C LYS A 386 37.24 7.17 56.14
N SER A 387 36.11 6.59 56.53
CA SER A 387 35.34 7.03 57.70
C SER A 387 35.76 6.40 59.04
N MET A 388 36.69 5.44 59.06
CA MET A 388 37.10 4.72 60.30
C MET A 388 38.51 5.07 60.82
N LEU A 389 39.06 6.23 60.46
CA LEU A 389 40.39 6.70 60.89
C LEU A 389 40.36 8.05 61.64
N ALA A 390 39.26 8.36 62.33
CA ALA A 390 39.00 9.70 62.88
C ALA A 390 38.52 9.77 64.34
N GLU A 391 38.76 8.76 65.19
CA GLU A 391 38.40 8.84 66.61
C GLU A 391 39.38 8.09 67.53
N GLY A 392 39.67 8.65 68.72
CA GLY A 392 40.44 7.95 69.78
C GLY A 392 41.87 8.44 70.12
N ARG A 393 42.09 9.75 70.37
CA ARG A 393 43.31 10.18 71.11
C ARG A 393 43.16 9.91 72.61
N ARG A 394 43.89 8.92 73.16
CA ARG A 394 44.33 8.89 74.58
C ARG A 394 45.79 8.39 74.69
N GLN A 395 46.43 8.69 75.82
CA GLN A 395 47.88 8.60 76.01
C GLN A 395 48.40 7.17 76.25
N PRO A 396 49.69 6.89 75.94
CA PRO A 396 50.31 5.59 76.18
C PRO A 396 50.71 5.39 77.65
N ASN A 397 50.61 4.15 78.12
CA ASN A 397 51.28 3.62 79.31
C ASN A 397 51.20 2.08 79.27
N GLY A 398 52.23 1.38 79.74
CA GLY A 398 52.23 -0.10 79.86
C GLY A 398 53.24 -0.80 78.94
N GLU A 399 54.04 -1.66 79.56
CA GLU A 399 55.13 -2.44 78.95
C GLU A 399 54.66 -3.80 78.36
N LEU A 400 55.61 -4.52 77.76
CA LEU A 400 55.85 -5.97 77.97
C LEU A 400 55.35 -7.02 76.94
N SER A 401 56.27 -7.32 76.00
CA SER A 401 56.78 -8.67 75.66
C SER A 401 56.15 -9.56 74.57
N ARG A 402 57.06 -10.37 73.97
CA ARG A 402 56.90 -11.70 73.31
C ARG A 402 55.98 -11.81 72.08
N SER A 403 56.22 -12.70 71.12
CA SER A 403 57.38 -13.50 70.64
C SER A 403 56.87 -14.37 69.47
N GLU A 404 57.77 -14.91 68.64
CA GLU A 404 57.56 -16.14 67.82
C GLU A 404 56.49 -16.08 66.69
N SER A 405 56.59 -16.84 65.59
CA SER A 405 57.73 -17.52 64.95
C SER A 405 57.49 -17.61 63.43
N GLY A 406 58.51 -17.91 62.63
CA GLY A 406 58.44 -17.90 61.16
C GLY A 406 57.93 -19.20 60.51
N SER A 407 57.92 -19.28 59.17
CA SER A 407 58.14 -20.53 58.42
C SER A 407 58.37 -20.32 56.89
N ILE A 408 59.63 -20.39 56.47
CA ILE A 408 60.16 -21.24 55.37
C ILE A 408 59.53 -21.17 53.94
N ASN A 409 60.40 -20.72 53.01
CA ASN A 409 60.72 -21.18 51.64
C ASN A 409 59.65 -21.72 50.65
N SER A 410 59.83 -21.33 49.38
CA SER A 410 60.35 -22.27 48.36
C SER A 410 61.21 -21.53 47.34
N ASP A 411 62.41 -22.03 47.07
CA ASP A 411 63.15 -21.74 45.84
C ASP A 411 62.58 -22.58 44.69
N ASP A 412 62.83 -22.21 43.43
CA ASP A 412 63.15 -23.18 42.38
C ASP A 412 63.96 -22.57 41.20
N VAL A 413 64.97 -23.33 40.77
CA VAL A 413 65.72 -23.30 39.49
C VAL A 413 65.86 -21.98 38.70
N LEU A 414 67.11 -21.46 38.62
CA LEU A 414 67.96 -21.65 37.42
C LEU A 414 69.45 -21.43 37.73
N VAL A 415 70.31 -22.41 37.37
CA VAL A 415 71.78 -22.32 37.54
C VAL A 415 72.50 -22.60 36.22
N THR A 416 73.00 -21.53 35.60
CA THR A 416 74.05 -21.47 34.55
C THR A 416 74.46 -19.99 34.45
N LEU A 417 75.73 -19.57 34.47
CA LEU A 417 77.02 -20.28 34.36
C LEU A 417 77.97 -19.92 35.53
N THR A 418 79.14 -20.55 35.56
CA THR A 418 80.21 -20.28 36.54
C THR A 418 81.52 -19.87 35.82
N GLU A 419 82.43 -19.28 36.58
CA GLU A 419 83.84 -18.95 36.28
C GLU A 419 84.18 -17.58 35.64
N ASN A 420 85.27 -17.01 36.18
CA ASN A 420 86.18 -16.00 35.61
C ASN A 420 85.58 -14.60 35.32
N GLY A 421 85.85 -13.54 36.10
CA GLY A 421 86.53 -13.47 37.40
C GLY A 421 87.61 -12.39 37.48
N GLU A 422 87.26 -11.24 38.08
CA GLU A 422 88.21 -10.26 38.60
C GLU A 422 87.53 -9.54 39.79
N ILE A 423 88.31 -9.18 40.82
CA ILE A 423 87.78 -8.46 41.99
C ILE A 423 87.89 -6.96 41.70
N ASP A 424 86.89 -6.41 41.01
CA ASP A 424 86.67 -4.97 41.04
C ASP A 424 85.98 -4.59 42.36
N SER A 425 86.30 -3.40 42.87
CA SER A 425 85.84 -2.96 44.19
C SER A 425 84.36 -2.60 44.12
N THR A 426 83.52 -3.32 44.88
CA THR A 426 82.08 -3.02 44.95
C THR A 426 81.89 -1.53 45.30
N PRO A 427 81.29 -0.72 44.41
CA PRO A 427 81.11 0.70 44.67
C PRO A 427 80.22 0.90 45.90
N ASP A 428 80.47 1.96 46.67
CA ASP A 428 79.72 2.19 47.91
C ASP A 428 78.21 2.18 47.65
N LEU A 429 77.44 1.64 48.58
CA LEU A 429 75.97 1.56 48.47
C LEU A 429 75.37 2.95 48.26
N GLN A 430 76.02 3.98 48.80
CA GLN A 430 75.66 5.37 48.59
C GLN A 430 75.84 5.82 47.12
N ASP A 431 76.93 5.44 46.47
CA ASP A 431 77.20 5.76 45.05
C ASP A 431 76.27 5.00 44.11
N GLN A 432 75.98 3.73 44.41
CA GLN A 432 74.97 2.95 43.67
C GLN A 432 73.58 3.60 43.75
N VAL A 433 73.20 4.09 44.94
CA VAL A 433 71.94 4.82 45.15
C VAL A 433 71.94 6.19 44.45
N VAL A 434 73.08 6.86 44.31
CA VAL A 434 73.20 8.09 43.50
C VAL A 434 73.05 7.78 42.01
N TRP A 435 73.73 6.75 41.50
CA TRP A 435 73.63 6.33 40.10
C TRP A 435 72.19 5.94 39.71
N LEU A 436 71.53 5.13 40.53
CA LEU A 436 70.13 4.73 40.31
C LEU A 436 69.16 5.93 40.33
N LYS A 437 69.43 6.97 41.13
CA LYS A 437 68.64 8.21 41.10
C LYS A 437 68.84 9.01 39.81
N VAL A 438 70.07 9.10 39.30
CA VAL A 438 70.38 9.79 38.04
C VAL A 438 69.70 9.07 36.87
N GLU A 439 69.83 7.75 36.79
CA GLU A 439 69.22 6.96 35.71
C GLU A 439 67.68 6.96 35.80
N LEU A 440 67.10 6.95 37.01
CA LEU A 440 65.65 7.12 37.20
C LEU A 440 65.16 8.51 36.73
N CYS A 441 65.89 9.60 37.05
CA CYS A 441 65.55 10.93 36.56
C CYS A 441 65.60 10.99 35.02
N LYS A 442 66.66 10.44 34.42
CA LYS A 442 66.81 10.34 32.96
C LYS A 442 65.67 9.56 32.30
N LEU A 443 65.31 8.38 32.82
CA LEU A 443 64.17 7.59 32.33
C LEU A 443 62.81 8.32 32.48
N LEU A 444 62.64 9.13 33.53
CA LEU A 444 61.45 9.96 33.70
C LEU A 444 61.40 11.13 32.70
N GLU A 445 62.53 11.75 32.36
CA GLU A 445 62.61 12.79 31.33
C GLU A 445 62.45 12.20 29.91
N GLU A 446 63.05 11.05 29.62
CA GLU A 446 62.83 10.30 28.37
C GLU A 446 61.35 9.96 28.20
N LYS A 447 60.70 9.39 29.23
CA LYS A 447 59.25 9.11 29.25
C LYS A 447 58.41 10.37 29.05
N ARG A 448 58.76 11.48 29.72
CA ARG A 448 58.05 12.77 29.55
C ARG A 448 58.19 13.30 28.12
N SER A 449 59.36 13.16 27.51
CA SER A 449 59.58 13.54 26.10
C SER A 449 58.80 12.64 25.13
N ALA A 450 58.63 11.36 25.45
CA ALA A 450 57.86 10.42 24.62
C ALA A 450 56.36 10.74 24.65
N LEU A 451 55.82 11.10 25.82
CA LEU A 451 54.42 11.53 25.96
C LEU A 451 54.14 12.83 25.20
N LEU A 452 55.00 13.85 25.32
CA LEU A 452 54.84 15.11 24.58
C LEU A 452 54.83 14.89 23.06
N ARG A 453 55.75 14.06 22.53
CA ARG A 453 55.75 13.70 21.09
C ARG A 453 54.49 12.93 20.67
N ALA A 454 53.88 12.15 21.57
CA ALA A 454 52.62 11.46 21.28
C ALA A 454 51.45 12.44 21.15
N GLU A 455 51.35 13.42 22.07
CA GLU A 455 50.35 14.50 22.01
C GLU A 455 50.53 15.40 20.76
N GLU A 456 51.78 15.71 20.38
CA GLU A 456 52.13 16.42 19.14
C GLU A 456 51.70 15.63 17.89
N LEU A 457 51.90 14.31 17.87
CA LEU A 457 51.50 13.45 16.75
C LEU A 457 49.97 13.25 16.68
N GLU A 458 49.28 13.12 17.82
CA GLU A 458 47.82 13.00 17.87
C GLU A 458 47.15 14.29 17.36
N THR A 459 47.62 15.45 17.80
CA THR A 459 47.10 16.75 17.35
C THR A 459 47.37 17.00 15.86
N ALA A 460 48.56 16.63 15.36
CA ALA A 460 48.88 16.70 13.93
C ALA A 460 47.98 15.77 13.08
N LEU A 461 47.76 14.52 13.52
CA LEU A 461 46.86 13.57 12.87
C LEU A 461 45.41 14.09 12.86
N MET A 462 44.95 14.69 13.97
CA MET A 462 43.61 15.24 14.07
C MET A 462 43.38 16.40 13.09
N GLU A 463 44.34 17.30 12.91
CA GLU A 463 44.23 18.36 11.89
C GLU A 463 44.36 17.84 10.46
N MET A 464 45.18 16.81 10.20
CA MET A 464 45.24 16.14 8.89
C MET A 464 43.87 15.56 8.51
N VAL A 465 43.24 14.80 9.41
CA VAL A 465 41.89 14.22 9.20
C VAL A 465 40.84 15.33 9.03
N LYS A 466 40.91 16.42 9.79
CA LYS A 466 40.02 17.58 9.59
C LYS A 466 40.24 18.27 8.24
N GLN A 467 41.46 18.29 7.68
CA GLN A 467 41.73 18.86 6.36
C GLN A 467 41.20 17.97 5.24
N ASP A 468 41.44 16.66 5.29
CA ASP A 468 40.95 15.74 4.26
C ASP A 468 39.43 15.58 4.29
N ASN A 469 38.79 15.54 5.47
CA ASN A 469 37.33 15.60 5.56
C ASN A 469 36.78 16.91 4.95
N ARG A 470 37.44 18.05 5.15
CA ARG A 470 37.04 19.33 4.52
C ARG A 470 37.17 19.28 2.99
N ARG A 471 38.26 18.69 2.46
CA ARG A 471 38.47 18.51 1.00
C ARG A 471 37.45 17.56 0.37
N GLN A 472 37.15 16.45 1.03
CA GLN A 472 36.16 15.47 0.54
C GLN A 472 34.73 16.05 0.58
N LEU A 473 34.40 16.85 1.61
CA LEU A 473 33.12 17.53 1.69
C LEU A 473 32.99 18.65 0.65
N SER A 474 34.04 19.43 0.38
CA SER A 474 33.98 20.46 -0.67
C SER A 474 33.86 19.85 -2.07
N ALA A 475 34.62 18.79 -2.38
CA ALA A 475 34.52 18.09 -3.67
C ALA A 475 33.13 17.47 -3.88
N ARG A 476 32.51 16.90 -2.84
CA ARG A 476 31.13 16.41 -2.89
C ARG A 476 30.10 17.54 -3.04
N ALA A 477 30.32 18.69 -2.43
CA ALA A 477 29.45 19.85 -2.61
C ALA A 477 29.51 20.38 -4.05
N GLU A 478 30.70 20.52 -4.62
CA GLU A 478 30.90 20.93 -6.03
C GLU A 478 30.25 19.93 -7.02
N GLN A 479 30.37 18.62 -6.77
CA GLN A 479 29.68 17.59 -7.57
C GLN A 479 28.15 17.73 -7.47
N LEU A 480 27.59 17.86 -6.26
CA LEU A 480 26.16 18.00 -6.05
C LEU A 480 25.60 19.30 -6.64
N GLU A 481 26.37 20.40 -6.64
CA GLU A 481 25.98 21.63 -7.32
C GLU A 481 25.95 21.47 -8.85
N GLN A 482 26.86 20.68 -9.43
CA GLN A 482 26.83 20.33 -10.86
C GLN A 482 25.59 19.47 -11.19
N GLU A 483 25.37 18.37 -10.47
CA GLU A 483 24.21 17.49 -10.65
C GLU A 483 22.87 18.24 -10.52
N VAL A 484 22.74 19.13 -9.53
CA VAL A 484 21.56 20.01 -9.38
C VAL A 484 21.42 21.00 -10.53
N SER A 485 22.52 21.47 -11.13
CA SER A 485 22.46 22.36 -12.30
C SER A 485 21.98 21.63 -13.57
N GLU A 486 22.42 20.38 -13.77
CA GLU A 486 22.00 19.54 -14.89
C GLU A 486 20.54 19.12 -14.75
N LEU A 487 20.10 18.70 -13.56
CA LEU A 487 18.71 18.36 -13.28
C LEU A 487 17.76 19.55 -13.49
N ARG A 488 18.19 20.77 -13.14
CA ARG A 488 17.41 22.00 -13.43
C ARG A 488 17.28 22.28 -14.92
N LYS A 489 18.32 22.03 -15.71
CA LYS A 489 18.27 22.17 -17.18
C LYS A 489 17.34 21.12 -17.80
N ALA A 490 17.46 19.86 -17.38
CA ALA A 490 16.59 18.78 -17.83
C ALA A 490 15.12 19.01 -17.45
N LEU A 491 14.84 19.58 -16.28
CA LEU A 491 13.48 19.96 -15.86
C LEU A 491 12.89 21.03 -16.80
N ALA A 492 13.63 22.10 -17.10
CA ALA A 492 13.16 23.15 -18.01
C ALA A 492 12.88 22.62 -19.44
N GLU A 493 13.72 21.72 -19.95
CA GLU A 493 13.50 21.04 -21.23
C GLU A 493 12.23 20.15 -21.20
N LYS A 494 11.88 19.58 -20.04
CA LYS A 494 10.64 18.81 -19.87
C LYS A 494 9.40 19.70 -19.73
N GLU A 495 9.50 20.83 -19.05
CA GLU A 495 8.44 21.85 -19.00
C GLU A 495 8.14 22.40 -20.41
N GLU A 496 9.16 22.66 -21.23
CA GLU A 496 8.96 23.05 -22.64
C GLU A 496 8.30 21.93 -23.46
N GLN A 497 8.75 20.68 -23.30
CA GLN A 497 8.16 19.51 -23.96
C GLN A 497 6.68 19.29 -23.57
N GLU A 498 6.32 19.48 -22.31
CA GLU A 498 4.95 19.39 -21.82
C GLU A 498 4.07 20.49 -22.44
N ASN A 499 4.52 21.75 -22.40
CA ASN A 499 3.80 22.88 -23.00
C ASN A 499 3.58 22.69 -24.51
N ALA A 500 4.56 22.13 -25.22
CA ALA A 500 4.41 21.78 -26.63
C ALA A 500 3.37 20.67 -26.84
N MET A 501 3.37 19.63 -26.00
CA MET A 501 2.39 18.53 -26.07
C MET A 501 0.96 19.00 -25.76
N ILE A 502 0.77 19.89 -24.79
CA ILE A 502 -0.52 20.53 -24.49
C ILE A 502 -1.05 21.29 -25.73
N GLN A 503 -0.20 22.04 -26.42
CA GLN A 503 -0.60 22.73 -27.66
C GLN A 503 -0.98 21.78 -28.81
N VAL A 504 -0.43 20.57 -28.86
CA VAL A 504 -0.84 19.54 -29.84
C VAL A 504 -2.20 18.96 -29.45
N LEU A 505 -2.37 18.58 -28.18
CA LEU A 505 -3.65 18.08 -27.63
C LEU A 505 -4.81 19.04 -27.88
N MET A 506 -4.64 20.34 -27.61
CA MET A 506 -5.68 21.36 -27.88
C MET A 506 -6.07 21.47 -29.36
N ARG A 507 -5.14 21.21 -30.30
CA ARG A 507 -5.45 21.20 -31.75
C ARG A 507 -6.24 19.95 -32.12
N VAL A 508 -5.79 18.78 -31.64
CA VAL A 508 -6.46 17.49 -31.89
C VAL A 508 -7.87 17.49 -31.31
N GLU A 509 -8.10 18.01 -30.10
CA GLU A 509 -9.45 18.15 -29.53
C GLU A 509 -10.34 19.07 -30.39
N GLN A 510 -9.81 20.20 -30.85
CA GLN A 510 -10.55 21.14 -31.69
C GLN A 510 -10.87 20.57 -33.09
N GLU A 511 -9.99 19.77 -33.67
CA GLU A 511 -10.22 19.03 -34.93
C GLU A 511 -11.22 17.87 -34.74
N GLN A 512 -11.14 17.14 -33.62
CA GLN A 512 -12.10 16.11 -33.25
C GLN A 512 -13.50 16.70 -33.02
N LYS A 513 -13.59 17.88 -32.42
CA LYS A 513 -14.85 18.61 -32.24
C LYS A 513 -15.47 19.02 -33.57
N VAL A 514 -14.68 19.60 -34.48
CA VAL A 514 -15.15 20.00 -35.82
C VAL A 514 -15.63 18.79 -36.63
N THR A 515 -14.94 17.65 -36.54
CA THR A 515 -15.34 16.42 -37.24
C THR A 515 -16.58 15.75 -36.62
N GLU A 516 -16.75 15.77 -35.30
CA GLU A 516 -17.96 15.29 -34.62
C GLU A 516 -19.18 16.18 -34.88
N ASP A 517 -19.02 17.52 -34.87
CA ASP A 517 -20.12 18.44 -35.21
C ASP A 517 -20.52 18.32 -36.71
N ALA A 518 -19.55 18.09 -37.61
CA ALA A 518 -19.84 17.76 -39.01
C ALA A 518 -20.56 16.40 -39.15
N ARG A 519 -20.18 15.38 -38.37
CA ARG A 519 -20.85 14.07 -38.33
C ARG A 519 -22.31 14.22 -37.90
N ARG A 520 -22.57 15.00 -36.85
CA ARG A 520 -23.92 15.29 -36.34
C ARG A 520 -24.79 16.01 -37.37
N TYR A 521 -24.23 16.99 -38.08
CA TYR A 521 -24.95 17.69 -39.14
C TYR A 521 -25.35 16.75 -40.29
N ALA A 522 -24.43 15.89 -40.74
CA ALA A 522 -24.71 14.88 -41.76
C ALA A 522 -25.74 13.82 -41.30
N GLU A 523 -25.72 13.44 -40.02
CA GLU A 523 -26.71 12.53 -39.42
C GLU A 523 -28.10 13.17 -39.35
N GLN A 524 -28.20 14.46 -39.00
CA GLN A 524 -29.44 15.22 -39.02
C GLN A 524 -30.02 15.35 -40.44
N ASP A 525 -29.21 15.75 -41.42
CA ASP A 525 -29.65 15.85 -42.82
C ASP A 525 -30.12 14.49 -43.36
N ALA A 526 -29.36 13.42 -43.12
CA ALA A 526 -29.77 12.06 -43.49
C ALA A 526 -31.09 11.63 -42.80
N SER A 527 -31.36 12.07 -41.57
CA SER A 527 -32.65 11.82 -40.90
C SER A 527 -33.81 12.57 -41.55
N ALA A 528 -33.60 13.84 -41.95
CA ALA A 528 -34.59 14.65 -42.64
C ALA A 528 -34.91 14.09 -44.05
N GLN A 529 -33.88 13.64 -44.78
CA GLN A 529 -34.04 12.97 -46.07
C GLN A 529 -34.86 11.67 -45.96
N ARG A 530 -34.59 10.84 -44.94
CA ARG A 530 -35.38 9.61 -44.68
C ARG A 530 -36.85 9.93 -44.41
N TYR A 531 -37.13 10.93 -43.57
CA TYR A 531 -38.50 11.36 -43.29
C TYR A 531 -39.21 11.87 -44.54
N ALA A 532 -38.55 12.68 -45.36
CA ALA A 532 -39.09 13.15 -46.64
C ALA A 532 -39.40 11.98 -47.61
N CYS A 533 -38.54 10.97 -47.66
CA CYS A 533 -38.79 9.76 -48.45
C CYS A 533 -39.99 8.96 -47.93
N GLN A 534 -40.13 8.79 -46.61
CA GLN A 534 -41.29 8.11 -46.00
C GLN A 534 -42.60 8.83 -46.34
N VAL A 535 -42.68 10.16 -46.16
CA VAL A 535 -43.87 10.95 -46.47
C VAL A 535 -44.22 10.92 -47.97
N LEU A 536 -43.25 10.74 -48.85
CA LEU A 536 -43.48 10.53 -50.28
C LEU A 536 -43.97 9.11 -50.59
N GLN A 537 -43.46 8.09 -49.88
CA GLN A 537 -43.91 6.71 -50.02
C GLN A 537 -45.35 6.53 -49.53
N GLU A 538 -45.70 7.07 -48.36
CA GLU A 538 -47.07 7.02 -47.81
C GLU A 538 -48.09 7.61 -48.80
N LYS A 539 -47.77 8.77 -49.39
CA LYS A 539 -48.61 9.41 -50.43
C LYS A 539 -48.67 8.62 -51.75
N TYR A 540 -47.62 7.89 -52.10
CA TYR A 540 -47.62 7.00 -53.25
C TYR A 540 -48.53 5.79 -53.01
N GLU A 541 -48.48 5.20 -51.80
CA GLU A 541 -49.35 4.09 -51.40
C GLU A 541 -50.83 4.52 -51.33
N GLU A 542 -51.14 5.71 -50.79
CA GLU A 542 -52.48 6.31 -50.86
C GLU A 542 -52.97 6.50 -52.30
N ALA A 543 -52.13 7.03 -53.19
CA ALA A 543 -52.48 7.26 -54.59
C ALA A 543 -52.72 5.94 -55.34
N MET A 544 -51.89 4.92 -55.09
CA MET A 544 -52.07 3.57 -55.65
C MET A 544 -53.34 2.89 -55.14
N ALA A 545 -53.68 3.05 -53.86
CA ALA A 545 -54.94 2.55 -53.29
C ALA A 545 -56.17 3.23 -53.93
N SER A 546 -56.11 4.55 -54.15
CA SER A 546 -57.15 5.33 -54.83
C SER A 546 -57.34 4.91 -56.28
N LEU A 547 -56.25 4.68 -57.02
CA LEU A 547 -56.29 4.13 -58.38
C LEU A 547 -56.93 2.73 -58.41
N ALA A 548 -56.51 1.82 -57.51
CA ALA A 548 -57.08 0.48 -57.42
C ALA A 548 -58.57 0.47 -56.99
N GLU A 549 -59.07 1.52 -56.32
CA GLU A 549 -60.51 1.69 -56.09
C GLU A 549 -61.22 2.20 -57.36
N MET A 550 -60.60 3.13 -58.09
CA MET A 550 -61.13 3.63 -59.36
C MET A 550 -61.24 2.53 -60.43
N GLU A 551 -60.22 1.67 -60.54
CA GLU A 551 -60.25 0.48 -61.42
C GLU A 551 -61.42 -0.45 -61.08
N LYS A 552 -61.67 -0.74 -59.80
CA LYS A 552 -62.83 -1.55 -59.37
C LYS A 552 -64.16 -0.89 -59.74
N ARG A 553 -64.27 0.45 -59.63
CA ARG A 553 -65.45 1.20 -60.05
C ARG A 553 -65.65 1.16 -61.58
N VAL A 554 -64.56 1.22 -62.37
CA VAL A 554 -64.61 1.07 -63.83
C VAL A 554 -65.07 -0.33 -64.22
N VAL A 555 -64.44 -1.39 -63.71
CA VAL A 555 -64.82 -2.79 -63.99
C VAL A 555 -66.27 -3.07 -63.58
N MET A 556 -66.76 -2.49 -62.49
CA MET A 556 -68.16 -2.56 -62.09
C MET A 556 -69.09 -1.83 -63.08
N ALA A 557 -68.71 -0.63 -63.56
CA ALA A 557 -69.48 0.11 -64.56
C ALA A 557 -69.53 -0.60 -65.92
N GLU A 558 -68.41 -1.19 -66.36
CA GLU A 558 -68.32 -2.04 -67.55
C GLU A 558 -69.23 -3.27 -67.41
N SER A 559 -69.18 -3.96 -66.27
CA SER A 559 -70.05 -5.11 -65.97
C SER A 559 -71.54 -4.74 -65.99
N MET A 560 -71.92 -3.58 -65.44
CA MET A 560 -73.30 -3.08 -65.49
C MET A 560 -73.74 -2.69 -66.90
N LEU A 561 -72.84 -2.11 -67.70
CA LEU A 561 -73.10 -1.77 -69.09
C LEU A 561 -73.28 -3.05 -69.92
N GLU A 562 -72.43 -4.06 -69.75
CA GLU A 562 -72.56 -5.34 -70.43
C GLU A 562 -73.87 -6.05 -70.02
N ALA A 563 -74.21 -6.10 -68.73
CA ALA A 563 -75.48 -6.65 -68.27
C ALA A 563 -76.70 -5.91 -68.86
N THR A 564 -76.61 -4.59 -69.03
CA THR A 564 -77.65 -3.77 -69.68
C THR A 564 -77.78 -4.07 -71.17
N LEU A 565 -76.67 -4.22 -71.88
CA LEU A 565 -76.64 -4.64 -73.29
C LEU A 565 -77.17 -6.06 -73.47
N GLN A 566 -76.80 -6.99 -72.59
CA GLN A 566 -77.32 -8.35 -72.57
C GLN A 566 -78.84 -8.36 -72.33
N TYR A 567 -79.35 -7.56 -71.38
CA TYR A 567 -80.80 -7.40 -71.14
C TYR A 567 -81.55 -6.85 -72.36
N GLN A 568 -81.03 -5.82 -73.03
CA GLN A 568 -81.60 -5.30 -74.28
C GLN A 568 -81.58 -6.35 -75.40
N SER A 569 -80.50 -7.12 -75.53
CA SER A 569 -80.43 -8.25 -76.48
C SER A 569 -81.41 -9.39 -76.13
N GLY A 570 -81.78 -9.53 -74.86
CA GLY A 570 -82.78 -10.46 -74.37
C GLY A 570 -84.20 -10.06 -74.75
N GLN A 571 -84.55 -8.77 -74.63
CA GLN A 571 -85.85 -8.26 -75.11
C GLN A 571 -86.05 -8.45 -76.62
N LEU A 572 -84.97 -8.43 -77.40
CA LEU A 572 -84.99 -8.66 -78.85
C LEU A 572 -85.11 -10.15 -79.27
N LYS A 573 -85.33 -11.10 -78.33
CA LYS A 573 -85.54 -12.52 -78.63
C LYS A 573 -87.00 -12.98 -78.54
N THR A 574 -87.88 -12.22 -79.19
CA THR A 574 -89.15 -12.75 -79.74
C THR A 574 -89.22 -12.46 -81.25
N VAL A 575 -89.91 -13.34 -82.00
CA VAL A 575 -89.70 -13.64 -83.44
C VAL A 575 -91.09 -13.67 -84.11
N PRO A 576 -91.32 -13.35 -85.43
CA PRO A 576 -90.40 -13.34 -86.59
C PRO A 576 -90.43 -12.10 -87.54
N SER A 577 -89.59 -12.16 -88.58
CA SER A 577 -89.60 -11.31 -89.81
C SER A 577 -90.61 -11.83 -90.87
N PRO A 578 -91.00 -11.02 -91.88
CA PRO A 578 -90.48 -11.32 -93.24
C PRO A 578 -90.21 -10.11 -94.18
N ARG A 579 -89.10 -10.19 -94.94
CA ARG A 579 -88.93 -10.13 -96.43
C ARG A 579 -89.87 -9.23 -97.28
N LEU A 580 -89.47 -8.64 -98.43
CA LEU A 580 -88.31 -8.77 -99.35
C LEU A 580 -88.28 -7.53 -100.28
N LEU A 581 -87.14 -6.91 -100.62
CA LEU A 581 -86.32 -7.05 -101.86
C LEU A 581 -85.19 -5.99 -101.71
N ARG A 582 -83.88 -6.25 -101.76
CA ARG A 582 -82.97 -7.01 -102.67
C ARG A 582 -82.54 -6.24 -103.92
N SER A 583 -81.27 -5.83 -103.92
CA SER A 583 -80.40 -5.59 -105.08
C SER A 583 -78.98 -6.01 -104.67
N ASP A 584 -78.27 -6.81 -105.47
CA ASP A 584 -77.03 -7.49 -105.07
C ASP A 584 -75.79 -7.00 -105.86
N SER A 585 -74.66 -6.81 -105.16
CA SER A 585 -73.27 -6.99 -105.66
C SER A 585 -72.27 -6.59 -104.56
N ASN A 586 -71.77 -7.47 -103.68
CA ASN A 586 -70.70 -8.47 -103.86
C ASN A 586 -69.39 -7.93 -104.48
N GLN A 587 -68.32 -7.77 -103.66
CA GLN A 587 -67.17 -8.69 -103.61
C GLN A 587 -66.15 -8.29 -102.50
N ASP A 588 -65.37 -9.28 -102.03
CA ASP A 588 -64.42 -9.19 -100.90
C ASP A 588 -62.93 -8.97 -101.35
N PRO A 589 -61.85 -9.45 -100.69
CA PRO A 589 -61.01 -8.54 -99.88
C PRO A 589 -59.47 -8.61 -100.11
N ALA A 590 -58.72 -7.66 -99.54
CA ALA A 590 -57.27 -7.72 -99.27
C ALA A 590 -56.98 -6.86 -98.01
N GLN A 591 -56.22 -7.31 -96.99
CA GLN A 591 -54.77 -7.51 -96.96
C GLN A 591 -53.94 -6.29 -97.38
N GLU A 592 -53.36 -5.56 -96.42
CA GLU A 592 -51.90 -5.57 -96.14
C GLU A 592 -51.50 -4.68 -94.95
N THR A 593 -50.28 -4.88 -94.45
CA THR A 593 -49.57 -4.02 -93.47
C THR A 593 -48.10 -3.96 -93.88
N PRO A 594 -47.22 -3.15 -93.25
CA PRO A 594 -47.36 -1.86 -92.58
C PRO A 594 -46.43 -0.80 -93.23
N THR A 595 -46.25 0.42 -92.66
CA THR A 595 -44.90 1.02 -92.49
C THR A 595 -44.87 2.34 -91.69
N ARG A 596 -43.89 2.46 -90.77
CA ARG A 596 -42.95 3.59 -90.50
C ARG A 596 -43.49 5.06 -90.39
N LYS A 597 -42.95 5.94 -89.51
CA LYS A 597 -41.70 5.89 -88.72
C LYS A 597 -41.65 6.98 -87.62
N SER A 598 -40.88 6.71 -86.55
CA SER A 598 -40.20 7.67 -85.63
C SER A 598 -41.08 8.62 -84.79
N GLY A 599 -40.75 8.95 -83.53
CA GLY A 599 -39.65 8.57 -82.62
C GLY A 599 -39.74 9.46 -81.35
N LEU A 600 -38.87 9.46 -80.32
CA LEU A 600 -37.72 8.67 -79.85
C LEU A 600 -37.37 9.27 -78.45
N PHE A 601 -36.87 8.61 -77.40
CA PHE A 601 -36.33 7.26 -77.16
C PHE A 601 -37.31 6.50 -76.19
N GLY A 602 -37.02 5.58 -75.23
CA GLY A 602 -35.80 4.94 -74.68
C GLY A 602 -35.07 5.75 -73.59
N LEU A 603 -34.38 5.20 -72.57
CA LEU A 603 -34.26 3.85 -71.97
C LEU A 603 -33.98 4.09 -70.45
N GLY A 604 -34.00 3.15 -69.51
CA GLY A 604 -34.20 1.70 -69.51
C GLY A 604 -33.37 1.07 -68.37
N TRP A 605 -33.99 0.30 -67.47
CA TRP A 605 -33.35 -0.19 -66.25
C TRP A 605 -32.30 -1.28 -66.51
N ARG A 606 -31.22 -1.33 -65.70
CA ARG A 606 -30.45 -2.55 -65.52
C ARG A 606 -29.76 -2.65 -64.16
N ASP A 607 -29.96 -3.79 -63.52
CA ASP A 607 -29.40 -4.19 -62.22
C ASP A 607 -28.01 -4.86 -62.37
N LYS A 608 -27.17 -4.72 -61.34
CA LYS A 608 -26.07 -5.67 -61.03
C LYS A 608 -25.44 -5.43 -59.66
N SER A 609 -25.65 -6.37 -58.74
CA SER A 609 -24.88 -6.51 -57.49
C SER A 609 -23.42 -6.94 -57.72
N LYS A 610 -22.48 -6.47 -56.88
CA LYS A 610 -21.30 -7.28 -56.49
C LYS A 610 -20.69 -6.86 -55.15
N VAL A 611 -20.32 -7.84 -54.34
CA VAL A 611 -19.58 -7.72 -53.07
C VAL A 611 -18.06 -7.70 -53.35
N SER A 612 -17.27 -6.96 -52.57
CA SER A 612 -15.84 -7.24 -52.41
C SER A 612 -15.23 -6.60 -51.15
N SER A 613 -14.44 -7.38 -50.41
CA SER A 613 -13.49 -6.98 -49.36
C SER A 613 -12.53 -8.17 -49.11
N PRO A 614 -11.39 -8.05 -48.39
CA PRO A 614 -10.61 -6.86 -48.03
C PRO A 614 -9.12 -6.97 -48.52
N SER A 615 -8.22 -6.23 -47.86
CA SER A 615 -6.76 -6.42 -47.77
C SER A 615 -5.84 -5.89 -48.89
N LEU A 616 -4.84 -5.09 -48.47
CA LEU A 616 -3.42 -5.30 -48.79
C LEU A 616 -2.55 -4.55 -47.77
N VAL A 617 -1.42 -5.13 -47.37
CA VAL A 617 -0.51 -4.61 -46.32
C VAL A 617 0.93 -4.63 -46.87
N HIS A 618 1.79 -3.73 -46.35
CA HIS A 618 3.24 -3.69 -46.53
C HIS A 618 3.79 -3.39 -47.94
N LYS A 619 4.34 -2.17 -48.12
CA LYS A 619 5.79 -1.91 -47.96
C LYS A 619 6.19 -0.45 -48.26
N MET A 620 6.79 0.21 -47.26
CA MET A 620 8.00 1.03 -47.45
C MET A 620 8.72 1.16 -46.09
N LEU A 621 10.04 1.32 -46.11
CA LEU A 621 10.92 1.28 -44.94
C LEU A 621 12.22 2.05 -45.21
N LEU A 622 12.78 2.64 -44.13
CA LEU A 622 14.16 3.12 -43.95
C LEU A 622 14.60 4.47 -44.55
N ASN A 623 15.46 5.13 -43.75
CA ASN A 623 16.28 6.33 -43.96
C ASN A 623 15.48 7.65 -44.14
N VAL A 624 15.87 8.80 -43.58
CA VAL A 624 17.12 9.31 -42.93
C VAL A 624 16.70 10.03 -41.62
N GLY A 625 17.50 10.28 -40.57
CA GLY A 625 18.91 10.03 -40.24
C GLY A 625 19.32 10.89 -39.01
N GLU A 626 20.59 10.86 -38.62
CA GLU A 626 21.11 11.50 -37.38
C GLU A 626 21.38 13.01 -37.51
N ASP A 627 21.15 13.74 -36.41
CA ASP A 627 22.04 14.74 -35.78
C ASP A 627 21.61 14.93 -34.30
#